data_AF-E9I7X4-F1
#
_entry.id   AF-E9I7X4-F1
#
_cell.length_a   1.000
_cell.length_b   1.000
_cell.length_c   1.000
_cell.angle_alpha   90.00
_cell.angle_beta   90.00
_cell.angle_gamma   90.00
#
_symmetry.space_group_name_H-M   'P 1'
#
loop_
_entity.id
_entity.type
_entity.pdbx_description
1 polymer ?
#
loop_
_entity_poly.entity_id
_entity_poly.type
_entity_poly.pdbx_seq_one_letter_code
_entity_poly.pdbx_strand_id
1 'polypeptide(L)'
;TSAPILNTFGISNVCPATTVDLTTLKASNQPAGAVLQWHTGLPISVNNKVSNPTSVNASGTYYAIFFDATNNCYANNGLSYAPIVVTITTCPSNCNAGGNAPVINVDAVSNICPATTVNLNNTTATNIPNGAVLQWHTGLPASASNKVSNPSSVLGGLYYAVFYDATNNCYSANGFGVKPIQVVITNCPNPCNAGTMAPVLSADSAINNCPQTTVDLTSITSSNTPNGTSLQWHTGLPASAGNKVANPAAVATGQGYIAKRVVASTSNCGPACYA
;
A
#
# COMPACT_ATOMS: atom_id res chain seq x y z
N THR A 1 -16.32 -9.90 -61.34
CA THR A 1 -17.16 -10.48 -60.26
C THR A 1 -17.85 -9.35 -59.53
N SER A 2 -19.10 -9.55 -59.11
CA SER A 2 -19.83 -8.53 -58.35
C SER A 2 -19.24 -8.34 -56.95
N ALA A 3 -19.50 -7.20 -56.33
CA ALA A 3 -19.10 -6.94 -54.94
C ALA A 3 -19.71 -7.98 -53.98
N PRO A 4 -19.07 -8.28 -52.83
CA PRO A 4 -19.64 -9.15 -51.82
C PRO A 4 -21.00 -8.66 -51.32
N ILE A 5 -21.98 -9.56 -51.21
CA ILE A 5 -23.29 -9.28 -50.60
C ILE A 5 -23.24 -9.78 -49.15
N LEU A 6 -22.87 -8.88 -48.23
CA LEU A 6 -22.75 -9.19 -46.81
C LEU A 6 -24.13 -9.36 -46.15
N ASN A 7 -24.18 -10.15 -45.08
CA ASN A 7 -25.39 -10.38 -44.29
C ASN A 7 -25.82 -9.18 -43.42
N THR A 8 -24.99 -8.15 -43.29
CA THR A 8 -25.26 -6.90 -42.56
C THR A 8 -24.41 -5.76 -43.12
N PHE A 9 -24.81 -4.52 -42.84
CA PHE A 9 -24.07 -3.29 -43.17
C PHE A 9 -23.27 -2.73 -41.98
N GLY A 10 -23.44 -3.30 -40.78
CA GLY A 10 -22.68 -2.93 -39.61
C GLY A 10 -22.48 -4.08 -38.63
N ILE A 11 -21.43 -3.98 -37.82
CA ILE A 11 -21.10 -4.91 -36.75
C ILE A 11 -20.50 -4.15 -35.56
N SER A 12 -20.80 -4.60 -34.35
CA SER A 12 -20.31 -4.00 -33.12
C SER A 12 -19.83 -5.07 -32.17
N ASN A 13 -18.90 -4.72 -31.28
CA ASN A 13 -18.52 -5.62 -30.20
C ASN A 13 -19.69 -5.77 -29.22
N VAL A 14 -19.80 -6.96 -28.63
CA VAL A 14 -20.75 -7.24 -27.55
C VAL A 14 -19.95 -7.45 -26.29
N CYS A 15 -20.26 -6.70 -25.23
CA CYS A 15 -19.55 -6.83 -23.98
C CYS A 15 -19.64 -8.26 -23.41
N PRO A 16 -18.53 -8.81 -22.87
CA PRO A 16 -17.30 -8.13 -22.46
C PRO A 16 -16.22 -7.99 -23.55
N ALA A 17 -16.46 -8.41 -24.80
CA ALA A 17 -15.47 -8.30 -25.86
C ALA A 17 -15.18 -6.82 -26.20
N THR A 18 -13.91 -6.47 -26.37
CA THR A 18 -13.45 -5.13 -26.77
C THR A 18 -13.10 -5.06 -28.25
N THR A 19 -13.27 -6.16 -28.98
CA THR A 19 -12.96 -6.27 -30.40
C THR A 19 -14.12 -6.95 -31.15
N VAL A 20 -14.08 -6.86 -32.48
CA VAL A 20 -15.02 -7.49 -33.40
C VAL A 20 -14.30 -8.53 -34.25
N ASP A 21 -14.95 -9.68 -34.46
CA ASP A 21 -14.54 -10.69 -35.42
C ASP A 21 -15.30 -10.52 -36.75
N LEU A 22 -14.61 -9.99 -37.76
CA LEU A 22 -15.14 -9.82 -39.12
C LEU A 22 -15.30 -11.14 -39.87
N THR A 23 -14.61 -12.22 -39.46
CA THR A 23 -14.69 -13.53 -40.13
C THR A 23 -16.02 -14.24 -39.90
N THR A 24 -16.80 -13.77 -38.93
CA THR A 24 -18.18 -14.17 -38.67
C THR A 24 -19.13 -13.74 -39.79
N LEU A 25 -18.80 -12.65 -40.50
CA LEU A 25 -19.58 -12.16 -41.63
C LEU A 25 -19.39 -13.07 -42.85
N LYS A 26 -20.48 -13.29 -43.59
CA LYS A 26 -20.50 -14.13 -44.78
C LYS A 26 -21.06 -13.35 -45.97
N ALA A 27 -20.55 -13.65 -47.15
CA ALA A 27 -21.06 -13.12 -48.41
C ALA A 27 -21.88 -14.19 -49.13
N SER A 28 -23.14 -13.90 -49.47
CA SER A 28 -24.05 -14.88 -50.10
C SER A 28 -23.66 -15.23 -51.54
N ASN A 29 -22.85 -14.40 -52.19
CA ASN A 29 -22.40 -14.54 -53.57
C ASN A 29 -20.90 -14.86 -53.70
N GLN A 30 -20.30 -15.48 -52.68
CA GLN A 30 -18.88 -15.84 -52.71
C GLN A 30 -18.57 -16.82 -53.85
N PRO A 31 -17.70 -16.45 -54.81
CA PRO A 31 -17.28 -17.36 -55.88
C PRO A 31 -16.54 -18.58 -55.33
N ALA A 32 -16.69 -19.73 -55.97
CA ALA A 32 -15.92 -20.93 -55.62
C ALA A 32 -14.42 -20.66 -55.78
N GLY A 33 -13.62 -21.09 -54.79
CA GLY A 33 -12.16 -20.89 -54.76
C GLY A 33 -11.69 -19.51 -54.28
N ALA A 34 -12.58 -18.52 -54.16
CA ALA A 34 -12.25 -17.22 -53.58
C ALA A 34 -12.48 -17.22 -52.06
N VAL A 35 -11.78 -16.31 -51.36
CA VAL A 35 -12.00 -16.02 -49.94
C VAL A 35 -12.48 -14.58 -49.74
N LEU A 36 -13.20 -14.32 -48.66
CA LEU A 36 -13.55 -12.98 -48.25
C LEU A 36 -12.38 -12.36 -47.46
N GLN A 37 -11.89 -11.21 -47.92
CA GLN A 37 -10.78 -10.49 -47.32
C GLN A 37 -11.22 -9.07 -46.92
N TRP A 38 -10.62 -8.54 -45.85
CA TRP A 38 -10.98 -7.25 -45.26
C TRP A 38 -9.86 -6.23 -45.41
N HIS A 39 -10.23 -4.98 -45.69
CA HIS A 39 -9.31 -3.87 -45.88
C HIS A 39 -9.76 -2.63 -45.10
N THR A 40 -8.80 -1.82 -44.63
CA THR A 40 -9.03 -0.60 -43.84
C THR A 40 -9.26 0.65 -44.68
N GLY A 41 -9.09 0.57 -46.00
CA GLY A 41 -9.16 1.74 -46.86
C GLY A 41 -9.24 1.41 -48.34
N LEU A 42 -9.40 2.47 -49.13
CA LEU A 42 -9.41 2.45 -50.58
C LEU A 42 -8.27 3.32 -51.13
N PRO A 43 -7.73 3.03 -52.31
CA PRO A 43 -7.99 1.83 -53.12
C PRO A 43 -7.52 0.55 -52.43
N ILE A 44 -8.13 -0.59 -52.76
CA ILE A 44 -7.75 -1.89 -52.18
C ILE A 44 -6.30 -2.21 -52.54
N SER A 45 -5.49 -2.53 -51.54
CA SER A 45 -4.09 -2.91 -51.72
C SER A 45 -3.63 -3.87 -50.63
N VAL A 46 -2.44 -4.45 -50.80
CA VAL A 46 -1.83 -5.27 -49.75
C VAL A 46 -1.53 -4.47 -48.47
N ASN A 47 -1.27 -3.16 -48.60
CA ASN A 47 -0.88 -2.30 -47.48
C ASN A 47 -2.02 -2.02 -46.50
N ASN A 48 -3.27 -2.05 -46.99
CA ASN A 48 -4.45 -1.81 -46.15
C ASN A 48 -5.22 -3.09 -45.82
N LYS A 49 -4.64 -4.27 -46.09
CA LYS A 49 -5.21 -5.55 -45.64
C LYS A 49 -5.28 -5.57 -44.12
N VAL A 50 -6.45 -5.94 -43.58
CA VAL A 50 -6.60 -6.22 -42.15
C VAL A 50 -5.80 -7.49 -41.82
N SER A 51 -4.75 -7.34 -41.01
CA SER A 51 -3.85 -8.44 -40.64
C SER A 51 -4.51 -9.46 -39.72
N ASN A 52 -5.37 -8.99 -38.80
CA ASN A 52 -6.13 -9.84 -37.89
C ASN A 52 -7.64 -9.53 -37.97
N PRO A 53 -8.37 -10.12 -38.94
CA PRO A 53 -9.81 -9.88 -39.07
C PRO A 53 -10.63 -10.52 -37.94
N THR A 54 -10.05 -11.39 -37.10
CA THR A 54 -10.74 -11.99 -35.95
C THR A 54 -10.79 -11.09 -34.72
N SER A 55 -10.01 -10.01 -34.70
CA SER A 55 -9.92 -9.11 -33.54
C SER A 55 -9.62 -7.68 -33.98
N VAL A 56 -10.65 -7.01 -34.49
CA VAL A 56 -10.60 -5.59 -34.88
C VAL A 56 -11.01 -4.73 -33.69
N ASN A 57 -10.16 -3.76 -33.32
CA ASN A 57 -10.34 -2.92 -32.12
C ASN A 57 -10.55 -1.43 -32.45
N ALA A 58 -10.68 -1.08 -33.72
CA ALA A 58 -10.91 0.30 -34.16
C ALA A 58 -12.27 0.44 -34.83
N SER A 59 -13.03 1.46 -34.42
CA SER A 59 -14.23 1.88 -35.13
C SER A 59 -13.87 2.47 -36.48
N GLY A 60 -14.70 2.26 -37.50
CA GLY A 60 -14.49 2.81 -38.82
C GLY A 60 -15.17 2.01 -39.92
N THR A 61 -14.98 2.43 -41.16
CA THR A 61 -15.47 1.69 -42.33
C THR A 61 -14.38 0.77 -42.83
N TYR A 62 -14.73 -0.52 -42.94
CA TYR A 62 -13.89 -1.54 -43.53
C TYR A 62 -14.50 -2.00 -44.86
N TYR A 63 -13.68 -2.59 -45.72
CA TYR A 63 -14.08 -2.99 -47.06
C TYR A 63 -13.83 -4.48 -47.26
N ALA A 64 -14.91 -5.23 -47.53
CA ALA A 64 -14.85 -6.64 -47.86
C ALA A 64 -14.65 -6.80 -49.38
N ILE A 65 -13.76 -7.68 -49.79
CA ILE A 65 -13.52 -8.01 -51.19
C ILE A 65 -13.24 -9.51 -51.36
N PHE A 66 -13.62 -10.07 -52.50
CA PHE A 66 -13.21 -11.44 -52.86
C PHE A 66 -11.76 -11.44 -53.33
N PHE A 67 -10.96 -12.35 -52.78
CA PHE A 67 -9.57 -12.58 -53.14
C PHE A 67 -9.39 -14.03 -53.59
N ASP A 68 -8.75 -14.21 -54.73
CA ASP A 68 -8.33 -15.51 -55.24
C ASP A 68 -6.86 -15.72 -54.87
N ALA A 69 -6.61 -16.66 -53.95
CA ALA A 69 -5.27 -16.96 -53.47
C ALA A 69 -4.42 -17.74 -54.49
N THR A 70 -5.05 -18.50 -55.39
CA THR A 70 -4.36 -19.27 -56.43
C THR A 70 -3.80 -18.36 -57.50
N ASN A 71 -4.59 -17.35 -57.91
CA ASN A 71 -4.21 -16.39 -58.95
C ASN A 71 -3.67 -15.06 -58.38
N ASN A 72 -3.63 -14.92 -57.05
CA ASN A 72 -3.17 -13.74 -56.32
C ASN A 72 -3.82 -12.42 -56.82
N CYS A 73 -5.14 -12.41 -56.95
CA CYS A 73 -5.87 -11.27 -57.51
C CYS A 73 -7.15 -10.92 -56.72
N TYR A 74 -7.51 -9.64 -56.77
CA TYR A 74 -8.73 -9.09 -56.16
C TYR A 74 -9.86 -9.00 -57.19
N ALA A 75 -11.10 -9.18 -56.74
CA ALA A 75 -12.28 -8.98 -57.57
C ALA A 75 -12.27 -7.62 -58.29
N ASN A 76 -12.42 -7.67 -59.63
CA ASN A 76 -12.43 -6.49 -60.50
C ASN A 76 -11.27 -5.53 -60.22
N ASN A 77 -10.05 -6.06 -60.08
CA ASN A 77 -8.83 -5.29 -59.78
C ASN A 77 -8.96 -4.37 -58.55
N GLY A 78 -9.70 -4.80 -57.53
CA GLY A 78 -9.88 -4.03 -56.30
C GLY A 78 -11.05 -3.05 -56.30
N LEU A 79 -11.87 -3.02 -57.37
CA LEU A 79 -12.97 -2.06 -57.54
C LEU A 79 -14.34 -2.61 -57.12
N SER A 80 -14.46 -3.92 -56.87
CA SER A 80 -15.73 -4.56 -56.47
C SER A 80 -15.68 -5.01 -55.02
N TYR A 81 -15.87 -4.05 -54.12
CA TYR A 81 -15.87 -4.23 -52.67
C TYR A 81 -17.23 -3.86 -52.04
N ALA A 82 -17.45 -4.30 -50.81
CA ALA A 82 -18.60 -3.94 -49.99
C ALA A 82 -18.17 -3.29 -48.68
N PRO A 83 -18.67 -2.09 -48.33
CA PRO A 83 -18.36 -1.46 -47.07
C PRO A 83 -19.10 -2.12 -45.89
N ILE A 84 -18.45 -2.17 -44.73
CA ILE A 84 -19.04 -2.53 -43.44
C ILE A 84 -18.65 -1.46 -42.41
N VAL A 85 -19.60 -1.01 -41.60
CA VAL A 85 -19.32 -0.11 -40.48
C VAL A 85 -19.00 -0.95 -39.24
N VAL A 86 -17.80 -0.78 -38.70
CA VAL A 86 -17.40 -1.35 -37.41
C VAL A 86 -17.58 -0.29 -36.33
N THR A 87 -18.33 -0.61 -35.29
CA THR A 87 -18.50 0.25 -34.11
C THR A 87 -17.97 -0.46 -32.88
N ILE A 88 -16.88 0.06 -32.33
CA ILE A 88 -16.34 -0.36 -31.05
C ILE A 88 -16.95 0.52 -29.96
N THR A 89 -17.79 -0.07 -29.14
CA THR A 89 -18.37 0.53 -27.94
C THR A 89 -17.49 0.20 -26.75
N THR A 90 -17.16 1.21 -25.94
CA THR A 90 -16.47 0.98 -24.67
C THR A 90 -17.35 0.18 -23.74
N CYS A 91 -16.92 -1.01 -23.38
CA CYS A 91 -17.65 -1.81 -22.39
C CYS A 91 -17.54 -1.16 -21.01
N PRO A 92 -18.66 -1.05 -20.26
CA PRO A 92 -18.58 -0.75 -18.84
C PRO A 92 -17.64 -1.74 -18.19
N SER A 93 -16.71 -1.27 -17.36
CA SER A 93 -15.95 -2.22 -16.55
C SER A 93 -16.97 -2.99 -15.71
N ASN A 94 -16.93 -4.31 -15.76
CA ASN A 94 -17.66 -5.18 -14.83
C ASN A 94 -17.10 -5.08 -13.41
N CYS A 95 -16.31 -4.05 -13.12
CA CYS A 95 -15.64 -3.88 -11.87
C CYS A 95 -16.59 -3.23 -10.88
N ASN A 96 -17.08 -3.99 -9.91
CA ASN A 96 -17.94 -3.45 -8.86
C ASN A 96 -17.18 -2.42 -8.02
N ALA A 97 -15.84 -2.44 -8.01
CA ALA A 97 -15.00 -1.39 -7.42
C ALA A 97 -15.14 -0.03 -8.12
N GLY A 98 -15.80 0.05 -9.27
CA GLY A 98 -16.17 1.29 -9.94
C GLY A 98 -15.00 2.04 -10.59
N GLY A 99 -15.31 3.18 -11.21
CA GLY A 99 -14.32 4.03 -11.89
C GLY A 99 -13.63 5.06 -10.97
N ASN A 100 -14.15 5.27 -9.76
CA ASN A 100 -13.69 6.31 -8.85
C ASN A 100 -12.81 5.73 -7.75
N ALA A 101 -11.71 6.40 -7.45
CA ALA A 101 -10.84 5.98 -6.36
C ALA A 101 -11.45 6.32 -4.97
N PRO A 102 -10.94 5.71 -3.88
CA PRO A 102 -11.43 5.98 -2.54
C PRO A 102 -11.25 7.43 -2.10
N VAL A 103 -12.30 8.03 -1.55
CA VAL A 103 -12.27 9.34 -0.89
C VAL A 103 -11.99 9.11 0.58
N ILE A 104 -10.75 9.40 0.98
CA ILE A 104 -10.30 9.33 2.38
C ILE A 104 -10.26 10.74 2.98
N ASN A 105 -10.83 10.90 4.18
CA ASN A 105 -10.95 12.21 4.84
C ASN A 105 -9.73 12.60 5.70
N VAL A 106 -8.64 11.85 5.62
CA VAL A 106 -7.40 12.11 6.37
C VAL A 106 -6.21 12.02 5.44
N ASP A 107 -5.27 12.96 5.60
CA ASP A 107 -4.05 13.02 4.81
C ASP A 107 -2.85 12.34 5.48
N ALA A 108 -2.92 12.21 6.82
CA ALA A 108 -1.88 11.57 7.61
C ALA A 108 -2.46 10.86 8.83
N VAL A 109 -1.78 9.83 9.26
CA VAL A 109 -2.08 9.07 10.48
C VAL A 109 -0.78 8.80 11.24
N SER A 110 -0.86 8.78 12.57
CA SER A 110 0.30 8.55 13.44
C SER A 110 0.00 7.49 14.49
N ASN A 111 1.06 6.89 15.02
CA ASN A 111 0.95 5.98 16.16
C ASN A 111 0.58 6.76 17.43
N ILE A 112 -0.11 6.09 18.35
CA ILE A 112 -0.36 6.59 19.70
C ILE A 112 0.51 5.76 20.65
N CYS A 113 1.34 6.41 21.45
CA CYS A 113 2.19 5.70 22.40
C CYS A 113 1.38 4.84 23.38
N PRO A 114 1.85 3.62 23.72
CA PRO A 114 3.19 3.07 23.46
C PRO A 114 3.34 2.32 22.13
N ALA A 115 2.36 2.36 21.22
CA ALA A 115 2.45 1.65 19.95
C ALA A 115 3.57 2.20 19.06
N THR A 116 4.27 1.33 18.35
CA THR A 116 5.36 1.66 17.41
C THR A 116 4.95 1.50 15.94
N THR A 117 3.69 1.12 15.69
CA THR A 117 3.11 0.93 14.35
C THR A 117 1.74 1.61 14.28
N VAL A 118 1.19 1.75 13.06
CA VAL A 118 -0.12 2.33 12.81
C VAL A 118 -1.09 1.28 12.26
N ASN A 119 -2.36 1.38 12.65
CA ASN A 119 -3.45 0.57 12.11
C ASN A 119 -4.25 1.36 11.07
N LEU A 120 -4.10 1.01 9.79
CA LEU A 120 -4.82 1.63 8.68
C LEU A 120 -6.28 1.17 8.54
N ASN A 121 -6.69 0.07 9.21
CA ASN A 121 -8.08 -0.40 9.16
C ASN A 121 -9.05 0.57 9.85
N ASN A 122 -8.53 1.47 10.69
CA ASN A 122 -9.32 2.54 11.30
C ASN A 122 -9.66 3.67 10.31
N THR A 123 -9.00 3.69 9.15
CA THR A 123 -9.23 4.69 8.11
C THR A 123 -10.25 4.17 7.10
N THR A 124 -11.37 4.87 6.97
CA THR A 124 -12.48 4.49 6.09
C THR A 124 -12.59 5.42 4.87
N ALA A 125 -13.19 4.92 3.80
CA ALA A 125 -13.56 5.73 2.63
C ALA A 125 -15.06 6.04 2.64
N THR A 126 -15.45 7.24 2.19
CA THR A 126 -16.86 7.69 2.19
C THR A 126 -17.67 7.21 1.00
N ASN A 127 -17.02 6.70 -0.05
CA ASN A 127 -17.62 6.35 -1.33
C ASN A 127 -17.40 4.87 -1.72
N ILE A 128 -17.39 3.95 -0.75
CA ILE A 128 -17.21 2.51 -1.00
C ILE A 128 -18.34 1.98 -1.89
N PRO A 129 -18.04 1.45 -3.09
CA PRO A 129 -19.05 0.80 -3.93
C PRO A 129 -19.53 -0.53 -3.34
N ASN A 130 -20.77 -0.91 -3.64
CA ASN A 130 -21.30 -2.21 -3.21
C ASN A 130 -20.50 -3.35 -3.85
N GLY A 131 -20.16 -4.38 -3.06
CA GLY A 131 -19.37 -5.54 -3.51
C GLY A 131 -17.86 -5.28 -3.64
N ALA A 132 -17.37 -4.11 -3.23
CA ALA A 132 -15.94 -3.81 -3.18
C ALA A 132 -15.44 -3.67 -1.74
N VAL A 133 -14.15 -3.89 -1.54
CA VAL A 133 -13.47 -3.70 -0.25
C VAL A 133 -12.34 -2.68 -0.38
N LEU A 134 -12.12 -1.88 0.67
CA LEU A 134 -10.97 -0.99 0.73
C LEU A 134 -9.69 -1.80 0.98
N GLN A 135 -8.67 -1.62 0.15
CA GLN A 135 -7.34 -2.22 0.31
C GLN A 135 -6.25 -1.17 0.28
N TRP A 136 -5.16 -1.46 0.99
CA TRP A 136 -3.98 -0.60 1.08
C TRP A 136 -2.84 -1.18 0.27
N HIS A 137 -2.10 -0.30 -0.41
CA HIS A 137 -0.96 -0.63 -1.26
C HIS A 137 0.23 0.29 -0.96
N THR A 138 1.45 -0.19 -1.19
CA THR A 138 2.69 0.57 -1.03
C THR A 138 3.07 1.37 -2.29
N GLY A 139 2.32 1.21 -3.38
CA GLY A 139 2.53 1.95 -4.63
C GLY A 139 1.33 1.87 -5.57
N LEU A 140 1.38 2.67 -6.63
CA LEU A 140 0.48 2.61 -7.77
C LEU A 140 1.28 2.28 -9.04
N PRO A 141 0.70 1.59 -10.04
CA PRO A 141 -0.66 1.03 -10.04
C PRO A 141 -0.83 -0.07 -9.00
N ALA A 142 -2.01 -0.15 -8.38
CA ALA A 142 -2.31 -1.19 -7.40
C ALA A 142 -2.28 -2.57 -8.04
N SER A 143 -1.58 -3.51 -7.40
CA SER A 143 -1.48 -4.90 -7.83
C SER A 143 -1.30 -5.82 -6.63
N ALA A 144 -1.30 -7.13 -6.86
CA ALA A 144 -1.06 -8.10 -5.80
C ALA A 144 0.36 -7.97 -5.19
N SER A 145 1.36 -7.48 -5.94
CA SER A 145 2.74 -7.41 -5.47
C SER A 145 3.01 -6.27 -4.48
N ASN A 146 2.22 -5.20 -4.55
CA ASN A 146 2.36 -4.03 -3.68
C ASN A 146 1.22 -3.93 -2.66
N LYS A 147 0.37 -4.95 -2.54
CA LYS A 147 -0.68 -5.02 -1.51
C LYS A 147 -0.04 -5.09 -0.12
N VAL A 148 -0.51 -4.24 0.78
CA VAL A 148 -0.13 -4.27 2.19
C VAL A 148 -0.70 -5.55 2.81
N SER A 149 0.19 -6.44 3.25
CA SER A 149 -0.18 -7.74 3.82
C SER A 149 -0.81 -7.62 5.21
N ASN A 150 -0.33 -6.69 6.03
CA ASN A 150 -0.85 -6.43 7.37
C ASN A 150 -1.20 -4.94 7.57
N PRO A 151 -2.38 -4.47 7.13
CA PRO A 151 -2.80 -3.08 7.32
C PRO A 151 -3.04 -2.71 8.79
N SER A 152 -3.11 -3.69 9.70
CA SER A 152 -3.29 -3.41 11.14
C SER A 152 -2.02 -2.96 11.86
N SER A 153 -0.86 -3.11 11.22
CA SER A 153 0.44 -2.76 11.80
C SER A 153 1.44 -2.39 10.71
N VAL A 154 1.42 -1.13 10.30
CA VAL A 154 2.31 -0.59 9.29
C VAL A 154 3.36 0.35 9.89
N LEU A 155 4.52 0.42 9.23
CA LEU A 155 5.60 1.36 9.54
C LEU A 155 5.38 2.70 8.81
N GLY A 156 6.20 3.69 9.16
CA GLY A 156 6.18 5.00 8.50
C GLY A 156 6.41 4.90 7.00
N GLY A 157 5.67 5.69 6.22
CA GLY A 157 5.72 5.64 4.76
C GLY A 157 4.48 6.21 4.10
N LEU A 158 4.41 6.08 2.78
CA LEU A 158 3.25 6.44 1.97
C LEU A 158 2.45 5.20 1.63
N TYR A 159 1.13 5.28 1.82
CA TYR A 159 0.20 4.20 1.50
C TYR A 159 -0.95 4.72 0.64
N TYR A 160 -1.37 3.88 -0.29
CA TYR A 160 -2.39 4.20 -1.29
C TYR A 160 -3.60 3.31 -1.06
N ALA A 161 -4.79 3.91 -0.99
CA ALA A 161 -6.03 3.18 -0.84
C ALA A 161 -6.69 2.95 -2.21
N VAL A 162 -7.16 1.74 -2.47
CA VAL A 162 -7.96 1.40 -3.66
C VAL A 162 -9.13 0.51 -3.27
N PHE A 163 -10.24 0.59 -4.00
CA PHE A 163 -11.28 -0.42 -3.88
C PHE A 163 -10.91 -1.64 -4.70
N TYR A 164 -11.15 -2.82 -4.16
CA TYR A 164 -10.93 -4.09 -4.84
C TYR A 164 -12.24 -4.88 -4.88
N ASP A 165 -12.58 -5.35 -6.07
CA ASP A 165 -13.68 -6.28 -6.30
C ASP A 165 -13.10 -7.69 -6.48
N ALA A 166 -13.34 -8.54 -5.50
CA ALA A 166 -12.87 -9.92 -5.50
C ALA A 166 -13.59 -10.80 -6.54
N THR A 167 -14.83 -10.43 -6.92
CA THR A 167 -15.65 -11.21 -7.86
C THR A 167 -15.10 -11.08 -9.28
N ASN A 168 -14.72 -9.86 -9.67
CA ASN A 168 -14.20 -9.56 -11.01
C ASN A 168 -12.68 -9.35 -11.03
N ASN A 169 -12.00 -9.57 -9.89
CA ASN A 169 -10.56 -9.44 -9.69
C ASN A 169 -9.97 -8.13 -10.27
N CYS A 170 -10.55 -7.00 -9.87
CA CYS A 170 -10.22 -5.70 -10.43
C CYS A 170 -10.16 -4.61 -9.36
N TYR A 171 -9.47 -3.52 -9.68
CA TYR A 171 -9.30 -2.37 -8.80
C TYR A 171 -10.05 -1.15 -9.35
N SER A 172 -10.55 -0.31 -8.44
CA SER A 172 -11.13 0.99 -8.79
C SER A 172 -10.15 1.83 -9.60
N ALA A 173 -10.66 2.62 -10.55
CA ALA A 173 -9.85 3.55 -11.35
C ALA A 173 -8.62 2.88 -12.01
N ASN A 174 -8.75 1.60 -12.39
CA ASN A 174 -7.68 0.76 -12.94
C ASN A 174 -6.44 0.64 -12.03
N GLY A 175 -6.62 0.80 -10.72
CA GLY A 175 -5.53 0.78 -9.75
C GLY A 175 -4.73 2.09 -9.71
N PHE A 176 -5.23 3.18 -10.29
CA PHE A 176 -4.64 4.51 -10.22
C PHE A 176 -5.54 5.47 -9.43
N GLY A 177 -5.00 6.61 -8.98
CA GLY A 177 -5.85 7.78 -8.76
C GLY A 177 -6.16 8.21 -7.33
N VAL A 178 -5.19 8.18 -6.41
CA VAL A 178 -5.34 8.89 -5.12
C VAL A 178 -4.07 9.59 -4.67
N LYS A 179 -4.28 10.66 -3.89
CA LYS A 179 -3.28 11.21 -2.98
C LYS A 179 -2.94 10.14 -1.93
N PRO A 180 -1.66 9.82 -1.70
CA PRO A 180 -1.28 8.87 -0.65
C PRO A 180 -1.58 9.45 0.72
N ILE A 181 -1.79 8.56 1.69
CA ILE A 181 -1.79 8.92 3.10
C ILE A 181 -0.37 8.76 3.65
N GLN A 182 0.07 9.74 4.41
CA GLN A 182 1.34 9.69 5.11
C GLN A 182 1.18 9.02 6.48
N VAL A 183 1.84 7.88 6.67
CA VAL A 183 2.00 7.26 7.98
C VAL A 183 3.25 7.83 8.64
N VAL A 184 3.06 8.46 9.80
CA VAL A 184 4.15 9.05 10.58
C VAL A 184 4.33 8.24 11.86
N ILE A 185 5.54 7.75 12.09
CA ILE A 185 5.90 7.12 13.37
C ILE A 185 6.59 8.16 14.24
N THR A 186 5.89 8.61 15.27
CA THR A 186 6.46 9.42 16.35
C THR A 186 7.18 8.49 17.31
N ASN A 187 8.47 8.77 17.53
CA ASN A 187 9.25 8.03 18.52
C ASN A 187 8.62 8.28 19.89
N CYS A 188 8.24 7.22 20.59
CA CYS A 188 7.69 7.33 21.93
C CYS A 188 8.85 7.51 22.91
N PRO A 189 9.07 8.71 23.48
CA PRO A 189 10.04 8.85 24.55
C PRO A 189 9.56 7.96 25.70
N ASN A 190 10.42 7.03 26.13
CA ASN A 190 10.15 6.28 27.34
C ASN A 190 10.09 7.29 28.50
N PRO A 191 8.94 7.50 29.16
CA PRO A 191 8.89 8.39 30.30
C PRO A 191 9.80 7.81 31.38
N CYS A 192 10.84 8.56 31.76
CA CYS A 192 11.66 8.18 32.90
C CYS A 192 10.79 8.24 34.16
N ASN A 193 10.33 7.08 34.64
CA ASN A 193 9.50 6.97 35.84
C ASN A 193 10.22 7.44 37.12
N ALA A 194 11.54 7.66 37.07
CA ALA A 194 12.29 8.24 38.19
C ALA A 194 11.96 9.73 38.43
N GLY A 195 11.20 10.39 37.55
CA GLY A 195 10.77 11.79 37.70
C GLY A 195 11.93 12.79 37.60
N THR A 196 11.70 14.06 37.97
CA THR A 196 12.72 15.13 37.90
C THR A 196 13.13 15.70 39.26
N MET A 197 12.41 15.36 40.34
CA MET A 197 12.70 15.86 41.68
C MET A 197 13.84 15.06 42.32
N ALA A 198 14.74 15.67 43.10
CA ALA A 198 15.71 14.90 43.89
C ALA A 198 14.99 14.04 44.96
N PRO A 199 15.55 12.89 45.39
CA PRO A 199 15.04 12.14 46.54
C PRO A 199 15.03 13.01 47.81
N VAL A 200 13.94 12.97 48.57
CA VAL A 200 13.83 13.61 49.88
C VAL A 200 14.17 12.56 50.94
N LEU A 201 15.42 12.60 51.40
CA LEU A 201 15.99 11.60 52.32
C LEU A 201 15.48 11.79 53.76
N SER A 202 15.33 10.67 54.48
CA SER A 202 14.97 10.67 55.90
C SER A 202 16.11 11.14 56.82
N ALA A 203 17.34 11.15 56.33
CA ALA A 203 18.52 11.67 57.00
C ALA A 203 19.56 12.14 55.96
N ASP A 204 20.36 13.15 56.32
CA ASP A 204 21.46 13.69 55.49
C ASP A 204 22.84 13.16 55.90
N SER A 205 22.91 12.41 57.01
CA SER A 205 24.11 11.84 57.58
C SER A 205 23.81 10.49 58.21
N ALA A 206 24.79 9.60 58.18
CA ALA A 206 24.75 8.32 58.87
C ALA A 206 26.11 8.09 59.53
N ILE A 207 26.08 7.56 60.74
CA ILE A 207 27.25 7.40 61.61
C ILE A 207 27.34 5.93 62.01
N ASN A 208 28.56 5.39 62.00
CA ASN A 208 28.88 4.08 62.55
C ASN A 208 29.26 4.22 64.03
N ASN A 209 28.91 3.21 64.84
CA ASN A 209 29.37 3.13 66.22
C ASN A 209 30.62 2.24 66.27
N CYS A 210 31.68 2.72 66.93
CA CYS A 210 32.88 1.92 67.17
C CYS A 210 32.52 0.60 67.89
N PRO A 211 33.12 -0.55 67.52
CA PRO A 211 34.30 -0.71 66.66
C PRO A 211 34.01 -0.89 65.16
N GLN A 212 32.78 -0.65 64.68
CA GLN A 212 32.49 -0.79 63.25
C GLN A 212 33.27 0.22 62.41
N THR A 213 33.69 -0.16 61.21
CA THR A 213 34.43 0.70 60.26
C THR A 213 33.62 1.05 59.01
N THR A 214 32.36 0.61 58.96
CA THR A 214 31.45 0.84 57.83
C THR A 214 30.11 1.38 58.31
N VAL A 215 29.43 2.11 57.42
CA VAL A 215 28.11 2.71 57.65
C VAL A 215 27.08 1.98 56.78
N ASP A 216 25.87 1.80 57.30
CA ASP A 216 24.73 1.24 56.57
C ASP A 216 23.78 2.36 56.08
N LEU A 217 23.75 2.58 54.76
CA LEU A 217 22.89 3.56 54.10
C LEU A 217 21.49 3.01 53.77
N THR A 218 21.24 1.70 53.95
CA THR A 218 19.95 1.08 53.61
C THR A 218 18.82 1.48 54.55
N SER A 219 19.17 1.99 55.73
CA SER A 219 18.23 2.55 56.71
C SER A 219 17.66 3.91 56.30
N ILE A 220 18.33 4.64 55.39
CA ILE A 220 17.86 5.93 54.88
C ILE A 220 16.82 5.68 53.78
N THR A 221 15.63 6.23 53.98
CA THR A 221 14.50 6.12 53.05
C THR A 221 14.26 7.44 52.32
N SER A 222 13.48 7.38 51.22
CA SER A 222 13.08 8.56 50.46
C SER A 222 11.56 8.70 50.45
N SER A 223 11.04 9.82 50.95
CA SER A 223 9.59 10.06 51.10
C SER A 223 8.87 10.33 49.78
N ASN A 224 9.60 10.72 48.72
CA ASN A 224 9.07 11.03 47.39
C ASN A 224 9.51 10.01 46.34
N THR A 225 9.54 8.72 46.69
CA THR A 225 9.94 7.63 45.78
C THR A 225 8.78 7.28 44.83
N PRO A 226 8.90 7.50 43.50
CA PRO A 226 7.87 7.12 42.54
C PRO A 226 7.66 5.60 42.48
N ASN A 227 6.44 5.18 42.15
CA ASN A 227 6.10 3.77 42.02
C ASN A 227 6.96 3.08 40.95
N GLY A 228 7.45 1.87 41.23
CA GLY A 228 8.33 1.11 40.33
C GLY A 228 9.79 1.57 40.30
N THR A 229 10.20 2.44 41.23
CA THR A 229 11.59 2.91 41.35
C THR A 229 12.19 2.57 42.71
N SER A 230 13.52 2.51 42.79
CA SER A 230 14.25 2.29 44.04
C SER A 230 15.27 3.40 44.28
N LEU A 231 15.58 3.66 45.54
CA LEU A 231 16.70 4.53 45.93
C LEU A 231 18.02 3.82 45.63
N GLN A 232 19.00 4.52 45.05
CA GLN A 232 20.35 4.04 44.82
C GLN A 232 21.37 5.08 45.28
N TRP A 233 22.53 4.58 45.72
CA TRP A 233 23.62 5.41 46.23
C TRP A 233 24.76 5.46 45.22
N HIS A 234 25.38 6.63 45.08
CA HIS A 234 26.46 6.90 44.14
C HIS A 234 27.60 7.69 44.81
N THR A 235 28.82 7.52 44.32
CA THR A 235 30.02 8.21 44.83
C THR A 235 30.36 9.52 44.09
N GLY A 236 29.58 9.92 43.07
CA GLY A 236 29.87 11.14 42.33
C GLY A 236 28.76 11.62 41.40
N LEU A 237 28.96 12.82 40.82
CA LEU A 237 28.11 13.43 39.81
C LEU A 237 28.84 13.50 38.45
N PRO A 238 28.14 13.27 37.33
CA PRO A 238 26.79 12.72 37.26
C PRO A 238 26.75 11.25 37.74
N ALA A 239 25.63 10.84 38.33
CA ALA A 239 25.42 9.44 38.69
C ALA A 239 25.43 8.56 37.42
N SER A 240 26.11 7.43 37.49
CA SER A 240 26.28 6.46 36.41
C SER A 240 26.42 5.06 36.98
N ALA A 241 26.44 4.05 36.10
CA ALA A 241 26.74 2.68 36.51
C ALA A 241 28.15 2.57 37.12
N GLY A 242 29.11 3.39 36.63
CA GLY A 242 30.51 3.35 37.08
C GLY A 242 30.75 3.91 38.48
N ASN A 243 29.84 4.72 39.02
CA ASN A 243 29.94 5.27 40.36
C ASN A 243 28.81 4.83 41.31
N LYS A 244 28.07 3.78 40.94
CA LYS A 244 27.05 3.17 41.81
C LYS A 244 27.72 2.45 42.98
N VAL A 245 27.25 2.71 44.18
CA VAL A 245 27.63 1.97 45.39
C VAL A 245 27.08 0.55 45.29
N ALA A 246 27.97 -0.45 45.19
CA ALA A 246 27.59 -1.84 45.02
C ALA A 246 26.96 -2.45 46.29
N ASN A 247 27.46 -2.06 47.46
CA ASN A 247 26.96 -2.51 48.77
C ASN A 247 26.62 -1.32 49.68
N PRO A 248 25.39 -0.79 49.62
CA PRO A 248 24.96 0.31 50.48
C PRO A 248 24.90 -0.04 51.97
N ALA A 249 24.90 -1.33 52.34
CA ALA A 249 24.83 -1.76 53.73
C ALA A 249 26.18 -1.67 54.47
N ALA A 250 27.29 -1.50 53.74
CA ALA A 250 28.62 -1.41 54.33
C ALA A 250 29.52 -0.50 53.47
N VAL A 251 29.37 0.81 53.64
CA VAL A 251 30.20 1.84 52.98
C VAL A 251 31.30 2.34 53.89
N ALA A 252 32.44 2.75 53.34
CA ALA A 252 33.58 3.25 54.12
C ALA A 252 33.30 4.62 54.75
N THR A 253 33.83 4.87 55.94
CA THR A 253 33.68 6.16 56.64
C THR A 253 34.50 7.27 55.97
N GLY A 254 34.01 8.51 56.03
CA GLY A 254 34.72 9.69 55.52
C GLY A 254 34.52 10.03 54.03
N GLN A 255 33.58 9.38 53.34
CA GLN A 255 33.19 9.71 51.96
C GLN A 255 31.78 10.33 51.90
N GLY A 256 31.59 11.30 50.99
CA GLY A 256 30.26 11.81 50.65
C GLY A 256 29.56 10.90 49.64
N TYR A 257 28.31 10.53 49.93
CA TYR A 257 27.48 9.70 49.05
C TYR A 257 26.26 10.48 48.59
N ILE A 258 25.82 10.20 47.36
CA ILE A 258 24.70 10.88 46.71
C ILE A 258 23.60 9.86 46.47
N ALA A 259 22.38 10.16 46.92
CA ALA A 259 21.22 9.34 46.64
C ALA A 259 20.52 9.79 45.34
N LYS A 260 20.14 8.84 44.50
CA LYS A 260 19.33 9.06 43.29
C LYS A 260 18.24 8.00 43.16
N ARG A 261 17.18 8.30 42.42
CA ARG A 261 16.10 7.35 42.12
C ARG A 261 16.42 6.63 40.81
N VAL A 262 16.20 5.32 40.76
CA VAL A 262 16.44 4.51 39.55
C VAL A 262 15.26 3.58 39.32
N VAL A 263 14.84 3.46 38.07
CA VAL A 263 13.81 2.50 37.64
C VAL A 263 14.48 1.13 37.46
N ALA A 264 13.93 0.07 38.07
CA ALA A 264 14.36 -1.29 37.74
C ALA A 264 13.83 -1.63 36.33
N SER A 265 14.67 -1.47 35.30
CA SER A 265 14.33 -1.90 33.95
C SER A 265 14.40 -3.43 33.87
N THR A 266 13.25 -4.09 33.78
CA THR A 266 13.16 -5.52 33.43
C THR A 266 13.14 -5.76 31.91
N SER A 267 13.40 -4.73 31.09
CA SER A 267 13.42 -4.81 29.63
C SER A 267 14.79 -4.44 29.07
N ASN A 268 15.38 -5.34 28.28
CA ASN A 268 16.71 -5.26 27.66
C ASN A 268 16.93 -4.11 26.64
N CYS A 269 16.30 -2.94 26.78
CA CYS A 269 16.45 -1.83 25.85
C CYS A 269 16.53 -0.48 26.57
N GLY A 270 17.75 -0.05 26.90
CA GLY A 270 18.10 1.31 27.32
C GLY A 270 19.02 1.38 28.55
N PRO A 271 19.96 2.35 28.64
CA PRO A 271 20.74 2.58 29.85
C PRO A 271 19.82 3.00 31.00
N ALA A 272 20.16 2.61 32.23
CA ALA A 272 19.42 3.05 33.42
C ALA A 272 19.31 4.58 33.46
N CYS A 273 18.10 5.11 33.56
CA CYS A 273 17.88 6.55 33.67
C CYS A 273 18.11 7.00 35.11
N TYR A 274 19.00 7.98 35.30
CA TYR A 274 19.29 8.62 36.58
C TYR A 274 18.68 10.02 36.58
N ALA A 275 17.75 10.29 37.50
CA ALA A 275 17.23 11.64 37.77
C ALA A 275 18.02 12.26 38.92
#